data_AF-A0A9X3Z3Y6-F1
#
_entry.id   AF-A0A9X3Z3Y6-F1
#
_cell.length_a   1.000
_cell.length_b   1.000
_cell.length_c   1.000
_cell.angle_alpha   90.00
_cell.angle_beta   90.00
_cell.angle_gamma   90.00
#
_symmetry.space_group_name_H-M   'P 1'
#
loop_
_entity.id
_entity.type
_entity.pdbx_description
1 polymer ?
#
loop_
_entity_poly.entity_id
_entity_poly.type
_entity_poly.pdbx_seq_one_letter_code
_entity_poly.pdbx_strand_id
1 'polypeptide(L)'
;MITLRDVWAKSPSQEGKEGESLVEHTYRVLLALRAVLAKYSPPDETCREWLFWGAVLHDLGKAAKGFQARVRGLRNDWGAHRHEVLSLAFLDWLVPKEEEAARKWIAAIVLSHHKENKDIQQLYSVYSSGGIREIMRLVQELDERQLEAVHQWVTEIVPTWKQVLGFGPVRWDGYPVESFDSASFYARAVDSMIEALTNYDQLVYSLADQKNKNEVLLGTFLRGAILLSDHRASAGVFRFKALPESSQRSLLPLLNRKEAELYNHQKRAWGEAGSVVVISPTGSGKTETALLWGIGIIPSR
;
A
#
# COMPACT_ATOMS: atom_id res chain seq x y z
N MET A 1 -16.43 -22.49 9.83
CA MET A 1 -15.41 -21.43 9.96
C MET A 1 -14.63 -21.37 8.67
N ILE A 2 -15.07 -20.53 7.74
CA ILE A 2 -14.32 -20.25 6.51
C ILE A 2 -13.30 -19.20 6.91
N THR A 3 -12.05 -19.62 7.06
CA THR A 3 -10.98 -18.69 7.37
C THR A 3 -10.57 -17.97 6.10
N LEU A 4 -10.48 -16.64 6.16
CA LEU A 4 -9.89 -15.77 5.13
C LEU A 4 -8.45 -16.19 4.71
N ARG A 5 -7.87 -17.20 5.37
CA ARG A 5 -6.66 -17.94 4.98
C ARG A 5 -6.76 -18.55 3.57
N ASP A 6 -7.95 -18.93 3.12
CA ASP A 6 -8.14 -19.51 1.78
C ASP A 6 -8.16 -18.44 0.68
N VAL A 7 -8.23 -17.16 1.03
CA VAL A 7 -8.12 -16.05 0.08
C VAL A 7 -6.64 -15.68 -0.03
N TRP A 8 -6.07 -15.88 -1.22
CA TRP A 8 -4.65 -15.65 -1.45
C TRP A 8 -4.37 -14.22 -1.87
N ALA A 9 -3.36 -13.59 -1.26
CA ALA A 9 -2.78 -12.34 -1.73
C ALA A 9 -1.70 -12.58 -2.79
N LYS A 10 -0.97 -13.69 -2.71
CA LYS A 10 0.06 -14.07 -3.69
C LYS A 10 0.00 -15.55 -4.05
N SER A 11 0.35 -15.86 -5.29
CA SER A 11 0.56 -17.24 -5.74
C SER A 11 1.71 -17.92 -4.97
N PRO A 12 1.73 -19.25 -4.90
CA PRO A 12 2.82 -20.00 -4.30
C PRO A 12 4.18 -19.65 -4.94
N SER A 13 5.22 -19.51 -4.12
CA SER A 13 6.59 -19.27 -4.61
C SER A 13 7.26 -20.53 -5.19
N GLN A 14 6.67 -21.70 -4.93
CA GLN A 14 7.11 -23.01 -5.42
C GLN A 14 5.89 -23.86 -5.76
N GLU A 15 6.01 -24.65 -6.82
CA GLU A 15 4.98 -25.60 -7.24
C GLU A 15 4.69 -26.61 -6.12
N GLY A 16 3.41 -26.80 -5.79
CA GLY A 16 2.96 -27.68 -4.70
C GLY A 16 2.90 -27.06 -3.30
N LYS A 17 3.19 -25.76 -3.13
CA LYS A 17 2.94 -25.03 -1.87
C LYS A 17 1.65 -24.20 -1.94
N GLU A 18 1.13 -23.82 -0.78
CA GLU A 18 0.03 -22.86 -0.69
C GLU A 18 0.52 -21.43 -0.96
N GLY A 19 -0.37 -20.60 -1.50
CA GLY A 19 -0.14 -19.17 -1.69
C GLY A 19 -0.09 -18.42 -0.36
N GLU A 20 0.50 -17.23 -0.36
CA GLU A 20 0.44 -16.35 0.81
C GLU A 20 -1.00 -15.84 0.95
N SER A 21 -1.61 -16.08 2.12
CA SER A 21 -2.98 -15.62 2.38
C SER A 21 -3.08 -14.10 2.52
N LEU A 22 -4.26 -13.55 2.27
CA LEU A 22 -4.55 -12.13 2.46
C LEU A 22 -4.30 -11.68 3.91
N VAL A 23 -4.71 -12.50 4.87
CA VAL A 23 -4.48 -12.26 6.31
C VAL A 23 -2.98 -12.22 6.61
N GLU A 24 -2.21 -13.18 6.11
CA GLU A 24 -0.77 -13.24 6.34
C GLU A 24 -0.04 -12.05 5.71
N HIS A 25 -0.35 -11.73 4.46
CA HIS A 25 0.24 -10.58 3.77
C HIS A 25 -0.08 -9.28 4.50
N THR A 26 -1.35 -9.02 4.85
CA THR A 26 -1.73 -7.81 5.60
C THR A 26 -1.00 -7.72 6.94
N TYR A 27 -0.88 -8.82 7.69
CA TYR A 27 -0.10 -8.83 8.94
C TYR A 27 1.36 -8.45 8.72
N ARG A 28 1.99 -9.00 7.67
CA ARG A 28 3.37 -8.68 7.27
C ARG A 28 3.51 -7.21 6.86
N VAL A 29 2.53 -6.65 6.15
CA VAL A 29 2.49 -5.21 5.82
C VAL A 29 2.41 -4.37 7.10
N LEU A 30 1.57 -4.72 8.07
CA LEU A 30 1.47 -4.00 9.34
C LEU A 30 2.77 -4.08 10.16
N LEU A 31 3.46 -5.23 10.17
CA LEU A 31 4.80 -5.36 10.78
C LEU A 31 5.83 -4.46 10.09
N ALA A 32 5.84 -4.45 8.75
CA ALA A 32 6.72 -3.60 7.97
C ALA A 32 6.41 -2.11 8.20
N LEU A 33 5.13 -1.73 8.24
CA LEU A 33 4.67 -0.38 8.53
C LEU A 33 5.10 0.08 9.90
N ARG A 34 4.98 -0.76 10.94
CA ARG A 34 5.49 -0.46 12.27
C ARG A 34 6.99 -0.13 12.24
N ALA A 35 7.78 -0.91 11.50
CA ALA A 35 9.21 -0.65 11.35
C ALA A 35 9.48 0.65 10.59
N VAL A 36 8.71 0.93 9.53
CA VAL A 36 8.79 2.18 8.74
C VAL A 36 8.50 3.38 9.64
N LEU A 37 7.42 3.35 10.41
CA LEU A 37 7.03 4.45 11.30
C LEU A 37 7.98 4.62 12.50
N ALA A 38 8.65 3.57 12.93
CA ALA A 38 9.71 3.68 13.94
C ALA A 38 10.98 4.33 13.39
N LYS A 39 11.24 4.19 12.08
CA LYS A 39 12.41 4.78 11.41
C LYS A 39 12.15 6.19 10.89
N TYR A 40 10.94 6.44 10.39
CA TYR A 40 10.49 7.69 9.82
C TYR A 40 9.24 8.13 10.57
N SER A 41 9.41 9.06 11.51
CA SER A 41 8.32 9.53 12.36
C SER A 41 7.17 10.09 11.50
N PRO A 42 5.92 9.67 11.73
CA PRO A 42 4.78 10.27 11.06
C PRO A 42 4.64 11.74 11.49
N PRO A 43 4.04 12.61 10.65
CA PRO A 43 3.77 14.00 11.00
C PRO A 43 2.97 14.14 12.30
N ASP A 44 1.97 13.29 12.47
CA ASP A 44 1.14 13.22 13.66
C ASP A 44 0.52 11.82 13.85
N GLU A 45 -0.26 11.68 14.92
CA GLU A 45 -0.91 10.44 15.32
C GLU A 45 -2.13 10.11 14.44
N THR A 46 -2.66 11.08 13.70
CA THR A 46 -3.73 10.90 12.71
C THR A 46 -3.19 10.22 11.45
N CYS A 47 -1.98 10.58 11.01
CA CYS A 47 -1.29 9.92 9.90
C CYS A 47 -1.04 8.43 10.19
N ARG A 48 -0.70 8.11 11.45
CA ARG A 48 -0.55 6.71 11.89
C ARG A 48 -1.86 5.94 11.75
N GLU A 49 -2.98 6.55 12.16
CA GLU A 49 -4.32 5.96 12.05
C GLU A 49 -4.69 5.68 10.58
N TRP A 50 -4.49 6.66 9.70
CA TRP A 50 -4.78 6.50 8.26
C TRP A 50 -3.90 5.44 7.60
N LEU A 51 -2.61 5.37 7.96
CA LEU A 51 -1.73 4.32 7.44
C LEU A 51 -2.11 2.93 7.91
N PHE A 52 -2.54 2.79 9.16
CA PHE A 52 -3.00 1.50 9.68
C PHE A 52 -4.22 1.00 8.89
N TRP A 53 -5.26 1.82 8.78
CA TRP A 53 -6.48 1.42 8.06
C TRP A 53 -6.27 1.31 6.56
N GLY A 54 -5.44 2.17 5.96
CA GLY A 54 -5.02 2.03 4.57
C GLY A 54 -4.28 0.71 4.32
N ALA A 55 -3.39 0.28 5.22
CA ALA A 55 -2.70 -1.00 5.13
C ALA A 55 -3.63 -2.20 5.31
N VAL A 56 -4.63 -2.12 6.19
CA VAL A 56 -5.67 -3.17 6.32
C VAL A 56 -6.50 -3.26 5.04
N LEU A 57 -6.86 -2.11 4.45
CA LEU A 57 -7.80 -2.01 3.36
C LEU A 57 -7.18 -2.33 1.98
N HIS A 58 -5.91 -1.97 1.74
CA HIS A 58 -5.35 -1.86 0.38
C HIS A 58 -5.57 -3.09 -0.51
N ASP A 59 -5.51 -4.29 0.07
CA ASP A 59 -5.56 -5.56 -0.63
C ASP A 59 -6.89 -6.33 -0.49
N LEU A 60 -7.91 -5.78 0.18
CA LEU A 60 -9.17 -6.51 0.41
C LEU A 60 -9.91 -6.85 -0.89
N GLY A 61 -9.74 -6.05 -1.94
CA GLY A 61 -10.24 -6.36 -3.27
C GLY A 61 -9.62 -7.61 -3.91
N LYS A 62 -8.54 -8.17 -3.35
CA LYS A 62 -8.02 -9.48 -3.76
C LYS A 62 -8.98 -10.61 -3.43
N ALA A 63 -9.98 -10.37 -2.58
CA ALA A 63 -11.07 -11.31 -2.34
C ALA A 63 -11.90 -11.61 -3.61
N ALA A 64 -11.87 -10.77 -4.65
CA ALA A 64 -12.60 -11.01 -5.89
C ALA A 64 -12.37 -12.41 -6.48
N LYS A 65 -13.45 -13.04 -6.97
CA LYS A 65 -13.41 -14.33 -7.67
C LYS A 65 -12.41 -14.34 -8.83
N GLY A 66 -12.40 -13.32 -9.67
CA GLY A 66 -11.46 -13.20 -10.78
C GLY A 66 -10.01 -13.04 -10.30
N PHE A 67 -9.75 -12.28 -9.23
CA PHE A 67 -8.39 -12.23 -8.67
C PHE A 67 -7.97 -13.61 -8.15
N GLN A 68 -8.85 -14.26 -7.39
CA GLN A 68 -8.63 -15.58 -6.78
C GLN A 68 -8.41 -16.70 -7.81
N ALA A 69 -9.11 -16.67 -8.95
CA ALA A 69 -8.88 -17.60 -10.04
C ALA A 69 -7.51 -17.34 -10.72
N ARG A 70 -7.15 -16.07 -10.94
CA ARG A 70 -5.86 -15.70 -11.56
C ARG A 70 -4.66 -16.13 -10.72
N VAL A 71 -4.68 -15.90 -9.41
CA VAL A 71 -3.57 -16.29 -8.52
C VAL A 71 -3.43 -17.81 -8.36
N ARG A 72 -4.47 -18.57 -8.69
CA ARG A 72 -4.45 -20.05 -8.76
C ARG A 72 -4.07 -20.58 -10.14
N GLY A 73 -3.68 -19.70 -11.08
CA GLY A 73 -3.28 -20.09 -12.44
C GLY A 73 -4.44 -20.42 -13.37
N LEU A 74 -5.69 -20.12 -12.98
CA LEU A 74 -6.85 -20.29 -13.84
C LEU A 74 -6.96 -19.12 -14.82
N ARG A 75 -7.28 -19.41 -16.08
CA ARG A 75 -7.57 -18.38 -17.09
C ARG A 75 -8.93 -17.73 -16.78
N ASN A 76 -8.98 -16.41 -16.86
CA ASN A 76 -10.21 -15.63 -16.68
C ASN A 76 -10.07 -14.22 -17.27
N ASP A 77 -11.15 -13.45 -17.16
CA ASP A 77 -11.23 -12.08 -17.67
C ASP A 77 -10.83 -11.02 -16.62
N TRP A 78 -10.20 -11.41 -15.51
CA TRP A 78 -9.71 -10.46 -14.50
C TRP A 78 -8.68 -9.46 -15.06
N GLY A 79 -8.06 -9.77 -16.20
CA GLY A 79 -6.95 -9.07 -16.85
C GLY A 79 -6.74 -7.58 -16.49
N ALA A 80 -7.72 -6.73 -16.81
CA ALA A 80 -7.65 -5.28 -16.61
C ALA A 80 -8.14 -4.80 -15.24
N HIS A 81 -8.84 -5.67 -14.49
CA HIS A 81 -9.43 -5.33 -13.21
C HIS A 81 -8.37 -5.10 -12.11
N ARG A 82 -8.72 -4.20 -11.19
CA ARG A 82 -7.81 -3.64 -10.18
C ARG A 82 -8.35 -3.93 -8.80
N HIS A 83 -7.58 -4.69 -8.00
CA HIS A 83 -8.01 -5.04 -6.65
C HIS A 83 -7.96 -3.82 -5.74
N GLU A 84 -7.02 -2.90 -5.96
CA GLU A 84 -6.92 -1.65 -5.22
C GLU A 84 -8.17 -0.77 -5.33
N VAL A 85 -8.87 -0.83 -6.48
CA VAL A 85 -10.14 -0.11 -6.67
C VAL A 85 -11.26 -0.83 -5.92
N LEU A 86 -11.37 -2.15 -6.08
CA LEU A 86 -12.38 -2.95 -5.38
C LEU A 86 -12.22 -2.90 -3.85
N SER A 87 -11.00 -2.74 -3.34
CA SER A 87 -10.74 -2.55 -1.90
C SER A 87 -11.57 -1.41 -1.31
N LEU A 88 -11.87 -0.35 -2.08
CA LEU A 88 -12.69 0.78 -1.60
C LEU A 88 -14.15 0.41 -1.29
N ALA A 89 -14.65 -0.73 -1.79
CA ALA A 89 -15.99 -1.21 -1.46
C ALA A 89 -16.15 -1.48 0.05
N PHE A 90 -15.05 -1.78 0.75
CA PHE A 90 -15.03 -2.05 2.18
C PHE A 90 -14.78 -0.82 3.05
N LEU A 91 -14.62 0.37 2.47
CA LEU A 91 -14.29 1.59 3.23
C LEU A 91 -15.34 1.91 4.30
N ASP A 92 -16.63 1.74 3.97
CA ASP A 92 -17.77 1.99 4.87
C ASP A 92 -17.81 1.03 6.07
N TRP A 93 -17.12 -0.11 6.04
CA TRP A 93 -16.98 -0.99 7.20
C TRP A 93 -15.91 -0.52 8.18
N LEU A 94 -14.91 0.23 7.70
CA LEU A 94 -13.71 0.55 8.48
C LEU A 94 -13.70 2.00 8.97
N VAL A 95 -14.34 2.92 8.26
CA VAL A 95 -14.26 4.36 8.52
C VAL A 95 -15.65 5.00 8.49
N PRO A 96 -16.05 5.75 9.53
CA PRO A 96 -17.31 6.50 9.54
C PRO A 96 -17.44 7.44 8.36
N LYS A 97 -18.67 7.66 7.88
CA LYS A 97 -18.92 8.56 6.74
C LYS A 97 -18.60 10.02 7.07
N GLU A 98 -18.75 10.37 8.34
CA GLU A 98 -18.49 11.69 8.90
C GLU A 98 -16.99 12.02 8.94
N GLU A 99 -16.12 11.02 8.86
CA GLU A 99 -14.66 11.15 8.91
C GLU A 99 -14.07 11.44 7.51
N GLU A 100 -14.53 12.52 6.88
CA GLU A 100 -14.20 12.88 5.49
C GLU A 100 -12.68 12.94 5.24
N ALA A 101 -11.92 13.52 6.16
CA ALA A 101 -10.47 13.61 6.05
C ALA A 101 -9.80 12.22 6.08
N ALA A 102 -10.26 11.33 6.98
CA ALA A 102 -9.76 9.98 7.06
C ALA A 102 -10.10 9.17 5.81
N ARG A 103 -11.36 9.22 5.35
CA ARG A 103 -11.81 8.57 4.13
C ARG A 103 -10.99 9.02 2.92
N LYS A 104 -10.78 10.33 2.77
CA LYS A 104 -9.96 10.92 1.68
C LYS A 104 -8.54 10.36 1.68
N TRP A 105 -7.84 10.39 2.81
CA TRP A 105 -6.43 9.97 2.87
C TRP A 105 -6.25 8.45 2.86
N ILE A 106 -7.15 7.69 3.47
CA ILE A 106 -7.17 6.22 3.40
C ILE A 106 -7.43 5.78 1.97
N ALA A 107 -8.41 6.35 1.27
CA ALA A 107 -8.64 6.07 -0.15
C ALA A 107 -7.41 6.42 -1.00
N ALA A 108 -6.71 7.52 -0.70
CA ALA A 108 -5.48 7.88 -1.42
C ALA A 108 -4.34 6.88 -1.19
N ILE A 109 -4.17 6.37 0.04
CA ILE A 109 -3.22 5.30 0.37
C ILE A 109 -3.55 4.04 -0.45
N VAL A 110 -4.83 3.65 -0.46
CA VAL A 110 -5.32 2.47 -1.16
C VAL A 110 -5.20 2.61 -2.68
N LEU A 111 -5.57 3.73 -3.29
CA LEU A 111 -5.54 3.83 -4.76
C LEU A 111 -4.12 4.01 -5.31
N SER A 112 -3.20 4.60 -4.54
CA SER A 112 -1.87 4.97 -5.03
C SER A 112 -0.78 3.89 -4.84
N HIS A 113 -1.11 2.73 -4.27
CA HIS A 113 -0.12 1.68 -3.95
C HIS A 113 0.30 0.82 -5.15
N HIS A 114 -0.41 0.86 -6.29
CA HIS A 114 -0.05 0.10 -7.49
C HIS A 114 0.02 0.93 -8.78
N LYS A 115 -0.96 1.78 -9.03
CA LYS A 115 -1.09 2.55 -10.28
C LYS A 115 -1.17 4.05 -10.05
N GLU A 116 -0.86 4.80 -11.09
CA GLU A 116 -1.09 6.24 -11.08
C GLU A 116 -2.58 6.52 -11.33
N ASN A 117 -3.08 7.65 -10.81
CA ASN A 117 -4.48 8.04 -10.99
C ASN A 117 -4.91 8.02 -12.45
N LYS A 118 -4.07 8.49 -13.37
CA LYS A 118 -4.37 8.48 -14.82
C LYS A 118 -4.68 7.07 -15.36
N ASP A 119 -4.05 6.03 -14.83
CA ASP A 119 -4.27 4.65 -15.25
C ASP A 119 -5.56 4.09 -14.65
N ILE A 120 -5.92 4.51 -13.42
CA ILE A 120 -7.18 4.16 -12.77
C ILE A 120 -8.35 4.80 -13.53
N GLN A 121 -8.24 6.10 -13.85
CA GLN A 121 -9.28 6.85 -14.54
C GLN A 121 -9.56 6.32 -15.96
N GLN A 122 -8.60 5.65 -16.63
CA GLN A 122 -8.85 5.05 -17.95
C GLN A 122 -9.96 3.99 -17.93
N LEU A 123 -10.05 3.20 -16.86
CA LEU A 123 -11.02 2.11 -16.77
C LEU A 123 -12.17 2.42 -15.81
N TYR A 124 -11.93 3.24 -14.79
CA TYR A 124 -12.88 3.51 -13.70
C TYR A 124 -13.28 4.99 -13.59
N SER A 125 -13.25 5.73 -14.70
CA SER A 125 -13.68 7.13 -14.67
C SER A 125 -15.12 7.26 -14.22
N VAL A 126 -15.32 7.92 -13.07
CA VAL A 126 -16.62 8.23 -12.48
C VAL A 126 -17.44 9.21 -13.31
N TYR A 127 -16.81 9.93 -14.24
CA TYR A 127 -17.46 10.88 -15.14
C TYR A 127 -18.00 10.22 -16.43
N SER A 128 -17.88 8.90 -16.55
CA SER A 128 -18.33 8.15 -17.73
C SER A 128 -19.24 6.99 -17.32
N SER A 129 -20.32 6.76 -18.07
CA SER A 129 -21.17 5.58 -17.85
C SER A 129 -20.39 4.27 -18.06
N GLY A 130 -19.32 4.29 -18.85
CA GLY A 130 -18.41 3.16 -19.02
C GLY A 130 -17.70 2.80 -17.72
N GLY A 131 -17.03 3.77 -17.10
CA GLY A 131 -16.32 3.56 -15.83
C GLY A 131 -17.25 3.15 -14.69
N ILE A 132 -18.44 3.74 -14.59
CA ILE A 132 -19.45 3.33 -13.60
C ILE A 132 -19.84 1.85 -13.79
N ARG A 133 -20.02 1.39 -15.04
CA ARG A 133 -20.30 -0.03 -15.31
C ARG A 133 -19.16 -0.94 -14.89
N GLU A 134 -17.90 -0.53 -15.08
CA GLU A 134 -16.75 -1.32 -14.62
C GLU A 134 -16.64 -1.38 -13.09
N ILE A 135 -16.99 -0.30 -12.38
CA ILE A 135 -17.11 -0.28 -10.91
C ILE A 135 -18.19 -1.27 -10.46
N MET A 136 -19.37 -1.23 -11.08
CA MET A 136 -20.45 -2.18 -10.77
C MET A 136 -20.01 -3.62 -11.00
N ARG A 137 -19.31 -3.91 -12.10
CA ARG A 137 -18.75 -5.25 -12.37
C ARG A 137 -17.77 -5.70 -11.30
N LEU A 138 -16.87 -4.82 -10.84
CA LEU A 138 -15.94 -5.15 -9.76
C LEU A 138 -16.69 -5.58 -8.49
N VAL A 139 -17.74 -4.86 -8.10
CA VAL A 139 -18.52 -5.21 -6.89
C VAL A 139 -19.17 -6.60 -7.03
N GLN A 140 -19.60 -7.00 -8.24
CA GLN A 140 -20.17 -8.33 -8.50
C GLN A 140 -19.16 -9.48 -8.43
N GLU A 141 -17.86 -9.18 -8.39
CA GLU A 141 -16.81 -10.20 -8.21
C GLU A 141 -16.73 -10.73 -6.78
N LEU A 142 -17.38 -10.08 -5.81
CA LEU A 142 -17.48 -10.51 -4.42
C LEU A 142 -18.75 -11.34 -4.23
N ASP A 143 -18.65 -12.50 -3.58
CA ASP A 143 -19.81 -13.23 -3.06
C ASP A 143 -19.99 -13.06 -1.54
N GLU A 144 -21.17 -13.43 -1.06
CA GLU A 144 -21.53 -13.38 0.35
C GLU A 144 -20.55 -14.12 1.25
N ARG A 145 -20.00 -15.25 0.79
CA ARG A 145 -19.02 -16.03 1.54
C ARG A 145 -17.72 -15.24 1.74
N GLN A 146 -17.24 -14.57 0.70
CA GLN A 146 -16.06 -13.70 0.77
C GLN A 146 -16.33 -12.48 1.65
N LEU A 147 -17.52 -11.88 1.53
CA LEU A 147 -17.93 -10.74 2.36
C LEU A 147 -17.98 -11.12 3.84
N GLU A 148 -18.60 -12.25 4.18
CA GLU A 148 -18.68 -12.74 5.56
C GLU A 148 -17.29 -13.02 6.14
N ALA A 149 -16.41 -13.66 5.36
CA ALA A 149 -15.04 -13.94 5.79
C ALA A 149 -14.24 -12.65 6.04
N VAL A 150 -14.34 -11.66 5.14
CA VAL A 150 -13.70 -10.34 5.31
C VAL A 150 -14.27 -9.63 6.53
N HIS A 151 -15.60 -9.57 6.65
CA HIS A 151 -16.28 -8.95 7.77
C HIS A 151 -15.81 -9.55 9.11
N GLN A 152 -15.88 -10.87 9.26
CA GLN A 152 -15.45 -11.56 10.48
C GLN A 152 -14.00 -11.22 10.85
N TRP A 153 -13.09 -11.21 9.88
CA TRP A 153 -11.70 -10.89 10.15
C TRP A 153 -11.49 -9.42 10.55
N VAL A 154 -12.15 -8.47 9.87
CA VAL A 154 -12.00 -7.05 10.21
C VAL A 154 -12.61 -6.72 11.57
N THR A 155 -13.68 -7.39 12.00
CA THR A 155 -14.32 -7.12 13.30
C THR A 155 -13.65 -7.89 14.45
N GLU A 156 -13.25 -9.15 14.26
CA GLU A 156 -12.75 -9.98 15.37
C GLU A 156 -11.22 -9.91 15.55
N ILE A 157 -10.46 -9.70 14.46
CA ILE A 157 -8.99 -9.86 14.48
C ILE A 157 -8.25 -8.52 14.38
N VAL A 158 -8.68 -7.65 13.45
CA VAL A 158 -7.97 -6.39 13.17
C VAL A 158 -7.89 -5.46 14.40
N PRO A 159 -8.92 -5.31 15.26
CA PRO A 159 -8.80 -4.48 16.46
C PRO A 159 -7.73 -4.99 17.42
N THR A 160 -7.66 -6.31 17.63
CA THR A 160 -6.62 -6.96 18.42
C THR A 160 -5.23 -6.70 17.85
N TRP A 161 -5.07 -6.79 16.52
CA TRP A 161 -3.79 -6.48 15.86
C TRP A 161 -3.38 -5.02 16.04
N LYS A 162 -4.32 -4.08 15.90
CA LYS A 162 -4.06 -2.65 16.10
C LYS A 162 -3.43 -2.39 17.47
N GLN A 163 -4.03 -2.98 18.51
CA GLN A 163 -3.56 -2.87 19.88
C GLN A 163 -2.18 -3.52 20.07
N VAL A 164 -2.03 -4.81 19.71
CA VAL A 164 -0.81 -5.59 19.97
C VAL A 164 0.40 -5.09 19.16
N LEU A 165 0.16 -4.56 17.97
CA LEU A 165 1.23 -3.99 17.14
C LEU A 165 1.61 -2.55 17.53
N GLY A 166 0.92 -1.96 18.51
CA GLY A 166 1.24 -0.62 19.03
C GLY A 166 0.72 0.52 18.16
N PHE A 167 -0.37 0.29 17.42
CA PHE A 167 -1.13 1.35 16.72
C PHE A 167 -2.27 1.92 17.58
N GLY A 168 -2.38 1.49 18.85
CA GLY A 168 -3.41 1.94 19.80
C GLY A 168 -4.77 1.26 19.59
N PRO A 169 -5.79 1.65 20.37
CA PRO A 169 -7.15 1.15 20.21
C PRO A 169 -7.79 1.69 18.93
N VAL A 170 -8.89 1.08 18.49
CA VAL A 170 -9.73 1.67 17.44
C VAL A 170 -10.32 2.99 17.95
N ARG A 171 -10.30 4.04 17.12
CA ARG A 171 -10.70 5.40 17.54
C ARG A 171 -12.17 5.72 17.31
N TRP A 172 -12.80 5.03 16.37
CA TRP A 172 -14.15 5.33 15.94
C TRP A 172 -15.12 4.36 16.61
N ASP A 173 -15.99 4.89 17.46
CA ASP A 173 -17.00 4.10 18.15
C ASP A 173 -17.95 3.43 17.14
N GLY A 174 -18.19 2.13 17.32
CA GLY A 174 -18.99 1.33 16.39
C GLY A 174 -18.25 0.89 15.12
N TYR A 175 -16.92 1.06 15.06
CA TYR A 175 -16.09 0.62 13.94
C TYR A 175 -14.97 -0.35 14.38
N PRO A 176 -14.58 -1.32 13.53
CA PRO A 176 -15.26 -1.73 12.30
C PRO A 176 -16.72 -2.13 12.55
N VAL A 177 -17.59 -1.89 11.55
CA VAL A 177 -19.04 -2.11 11.70
C VAL A 177 -19.28 -3.57 12.10
N GLU A 178 -19.92 -3.78 13.25
CA GLU A 178 -20.11 -5.12 13.82
C GLU A 178 -21.24 -5.91 13.15
N SER A 179 -22.22 -5.22 12.55
CA SER A 179 -23.35 -5.85 11.91
C SER A 179 -23.02 -6.27 10.47
N PHE A 180 -23.17 -7.57 10.19
CA PHE A 180 -23.04 -8.10 8.84
C PHE A 180 -24.39 -8.09 8.12
N ASP A 181 -24.45 -7.40 6.99
CA ASP A 181 -25.55 -7.49 6.02
C ASP A 181 -24.99 -7.35 4.60
N SER A 182 -24.99 -8.45 3.86
CA SER A 182 -24.51 -8.51 2.47
C SER A 182 -25.35 -7.63 1.54
N ALA A 183 -26.66 -7.53 1.76
CA ALA A 183 -27.54 -6.69 0.94
C ALA A 183 -27.22 -5.19 1.12
N SER A 184 -27.06 -4.74 2.38
CA SER A 184 -26.61 -3.37 2.68
C SER A 184 -25.20 -3.08 2.15
N PHE A 185 -24.31 -4.07 2.11
CA PHE A 185 -22.99 -3.92 1.48
C PHE A 185 -23.13 -3.61 -0.01
N TYR A 186 -23.83 -4.47 -0.78
CA TYR A 186 -23.99 -4.27 -2.22
C TYR A 186 -24.73 -2.98 -2.56
N ALA A 187 -25.71 -2.57 -1.75
CA ALA A 187 -26.46 -1.35 -1.94
C ALA A 187 -25.61 -0.08 -1.79
N ARG A 188 -24.51 -0.12 -1.02
CA ARG A 188 -23.67 1.06 -0.73
C ARG A 188 -22.29 1.02 -1.38
N ALA A 189 -21.78 -0.16 -1.73
CA ALA A 189 -20.42 -0.34 -2.21
C ALA A 189 -20.10 0.51 -3.44
N VAL A 190 -20.98 0.53 -4.43
CA VAL A 190 -20.78 1.31 -5.67
C VAL A 190 -20.70 2.80 -5.38
N ASP A 191 -21.63 3.33 -4.58
CA ASP A 191 -21.65 4.76 -4.22
C ASP A 191 -20.41 5.15 -3.41
N SER A 192 -20.03 4.33 -2.43
CA SER A 192 -18.80 4.53 -1.63
C SER A 192 -17.54 4.54 -2.51
N MET A 193 -17.47 3.64 -3.49
CA MET A 193 -16.35 3.61 -4.45
C MET A 193 -16.33 4.84 -5.34
N ILE A 194 -17.49 5.27 -5.86
CA ILE A 194 -17.59 6.48 -6.71
C ILE A 194 -17.17 7.72 -5.92
N GLU A 195 -17.66 7.87 -4.69
CA GLU A 195 -17.29 8.98 -3.81
C GLU A 195 -15.77 9.01 -3.55
N ALA A 196 -15.20 7.87 -3.15
CA ALA A 196 -13.77 7.76 -2.88
C ALA A 196 -12.89 8.02 -4.13
N LEU A 197 -13.29 7.51 -5.30
CA LEU A 197 -12.60 7.76 -6.58
C LEU A 197 -12.69 9.22 -7.00
N THR A 198 -13.85 9.86 -6.80
CA THR A 198 -14.06 11.29 -7.09
C THR A 198 -13.16 12.15 -6.20
N ASN A 199 -13.16 11.87 -4.88
CA ASN A 199 -12.35 12.60 -3.92
C ASN A 199 -10.85 12.41 -4.17
N TYR A 200 -10.43 11.20 -4.57
CA TYR A 200 -9.04 10.93 -4.93
C TYR A 200 -8.62 11.68 -6.20
N ASP A 201 -9.46 11.71 -7.24
CA ASP A 201 -9.16 12.44 -8.48
C ASP A 201 -9.00 13.94 -8.21
N GLN A 202 -9.91 14.52 -7.42
CA GLN A 202 -9.83 15.92 -7.00
C GLN A 202 -8.58 16.20 -6.14
N LEU A 203 -8.22 15.29 -5.22
CA LEU A 203 -7.00 15.40 -4.42
C LEU A 203 -5.75 15.38 -5.31
N VAL A 204 -5.66 14.47 -6.28
CA VAL A 204 -4.50 14.40 -7.18
C VAL A 204 -4.38 15.69 -8.00
N TYR A 205 -5.50 16.22 -8.48
CA TYR A 205 -5.53 17.50 -9.19
C TYR A 205 -5.06 18.67 -8.29
N SER A 206 -5.54 18.73 -7.03
CA SER A 206 -5.15 19.81 -6.10
C SER A 206 -3.66 19.75 -5.72
N LEU A 207 -3.12 18.54 -5.54
CA LEU A 207 -1.71 18.32 -5.24
C LEU A 207 -0.79 18.71 -6.41
N ALA A 208 -1.26 18.57 -7.66
CA ALA A 208 -0.47 18.91 -8.85
C ALA A 208 -0.18 20.41 -8.97
N ASP A 209 -1.06 21.27 -8.45
CA ASP A 209 -0.88 22.73 -8.39
C ASP A 209 0.15 23.15 -7.32
N GLN A 210 0.52 22.24 -6.40
CA GLN A 210 1.53 22.44 -5.34
C GLN A 210 1.31 23.67 -4.44
N LYS A 211 0.11 24.27 -4.45
CA LYS A 211 -0.24 25.42 -3.60
C LYS A 211 -0.18 25.08 -2.11
N ASN A 212 -0.64 23.89 -1.74
CA ASN A 212 -0.59 23.40 -0.36
C ASN A 212 0.58 22.43 -0.16
N LYS A 213 1.76 22.98 0.17
CA LYS A 213 2.98 22.19 0.39
C LYS A 213 2.82 21.14 1.49
N ASN A 214 2.03 21.41 2.53
CA ASN A 214 1.82 20.47 3.63
C ASN A 214 1.04 19.24 3.17
N GLU A 215 0.00 19.41 2.36
CA GLU A 215 -0.73 18.28 1.76
C GLU A 215 0.14 17.49 0.78
N VAL A 216 1.00 18.15 0.00
CA VAL A 216 1.95 17.46 -0.89
C VAL A 216 2.92 16.60 -0.09
N LEU A 217 3.49 17.14 1.00
CA LEU A 217 4.39 16.40 1.88
C LEU A 217 3.67 15.25 2.58
N LEU A 218 2.45 15.48 3.06
CA LEU A 218 1.61 14.45 3.68
C LEU A 218 1.31 13.33 2.69
N GLY A 219 0.80 13.63 1.49
CA GLY A 219 0.53 12.63 0.46
C GLY A 219 1.78 11.86 0.04
N THR A 220 2.92 12.55 -0.08
CA THR A 220 4.22 11.92 -0.37
C THR A 220 4.63 10.95 0.74
N PHE A 221 4.49 11.36 2.00
CA PHE A 221 4.79 10.52 3.15
C PHE A 221 3.88 9.29 3.21
N LEU A 222 2.56 9.46 3.11
CA LEU A 222 1.59 8.38 3.19
C LEU A 222 1.80 7.35 2.07
N ARG A 223 1.96 7.82 0.82
CA ARG A 223 2.23 6.96 -0.33
C ARG A 223 3.58 6.24 -0.20
N GLY A 224 4.62 6.96 0.23
CA GLY A 224 5.95 6.39 0.44
C GLY A 224 5.95 5.31 1.53
N ALA A 225 5.23 5.54 2.63
CA ALA A 225 5.14 4.62 3.75
C ALA A 225 4.41 3.32 3.37
N ILE A 226 3.27 3.40 2.67
CA ILE A 226 2.55 2.18 2.26
C ILE A 226 3.33 1.38 1.23
N LEU A 227 3.90 2.03 0.20
CA LEU A 227 4.72 1.35 -0.82
C LEU A 227 5.93 0.66 -0.22
N LEU A 228 6.65 1.35 0.67
CA LEU A 228 7.80 0.78 1.36
C LEU A 228 7.38 -0.40 2.25
N SER A 229 6.23 -0.31 2.91
CA SER A 229 5.72 -1.38 3.78
C SER A 229 5.33 -2.62 2.98
N ASP A 230 4.59 -2.45 1.88
CA ASP A 230 4.17 -3.55 1.00
C ASP A 230 5.34 -4.27 0.33
N HIS A 231 6.29 -3.50 -0.21
CA HIS A 231 7.51 -4.06 -0.81
C HIS A 231 8.33 -4.84 0.21
N ARG A 232 8.45 -4.33 1.44
CA ARG A 232 9.19 -4.99 2.51
C ARG A 232 8.49 -6.24 3.04
N ALA A 233 7.16 -6.22 3.12
CA ALA A 233 6.35 -7.38 3.47
C ALA A 233 6.56 -8.50 2.44
N SER A 234 6.51 -8.16 1.16
CA SER A 234 6.78 -9.08 0.05
C SER A 234 8.20 -9.65 0.07
N ALA A 235 9.18 -8.88 0.54
CA ALA A 235 10.56 -9.35 0.71
C ALA A 235 10.82 -10.08 2.04
N GLY A 236 9.84 -10.16 2.95
CA GLY A 236 10.01 -10.74 4.28
C GLY A 236 10.94 -9.93 5.21
N VAL A 237 11.09 -8.62 4.99
CA VAL A 237 12.06 -7.77 5.71
C VAL A 237 11.37 -6.80 6.67
N PHE A 238 11.22 -7.22 7.93
CA PHE A 238 10.48 -6.44 8.95
C PHE A 238 11.36 -5.58 9.87
N ARG A 239 12.67 -5.49 9.61
CA ARG A 239 13.60 -4.64 10.37
C ARG A 239 14.52 -3.87 9.44
N PHE A 240 14.77 -2.60 9.77
CA PHE A 240 15.83 -1.85 9.10
C PHE A 240 17.17 -2.41 9.54
N LYS A 241 17.94 -2.91 8.58
CA LYS A 241 19.34 -3.28 8.82
C LYS A 241 20.18 -2.01 8.64
N ALA A 242 21.08 -1.74 9.58
CA ALA A 242 22.11 -0.75 9.34
C ALA A 242 23.00 -1.23 8.19
N LEU A 243 23.60 -0.30 7.47
CA LEU A 243 24.69 -0.67 6.57
C LEU A 243 25.81 -1.31 7.42
N PRO A 244 26.46 -2.37 6.92
CA PRO A 244 27.52 -3.06 7.66
C PRO A 244 28.74 -2.15 7.91
N GLU A 245 28.88 -1.14 7.08
CA GLU A 245 30.05 -0.26 7.03
C GLU A 245 29.74 1.15 7.51
N SER A 246 30.77 1.85 7.98
CA SER A 246 30.71 3.25 8.42
C SER A 246 31.27 4.25 7.41
N SER A 247 31.83 3.78 6.28
CA SER A 247 32.41 4.65 5.26
C SER A 247 32.14 4.17 3.84
N GLN A 248 32.16 5.11 2.90
CA GLN A 248 32.02 4.83 1.46
C GLN A 248 33.14 3.91 0.96
N ARG A 249 34.37 4.11 1.43
CA ARG A 249 35.53 3.30 1.02
C ARG A 249 35.45 1.86 1.50
N SER A 250 34.96 1.61 2.72
CA SER A 250 34.85 0.25 3.24
C SER A 250 33.67 -0.52 2.62
N LEU A 251 32.71 0.18 2.00
CA LEU A 251 31.62 -0.45 1.24
C LEU A 251 32.04 -0.95 -0.15
N LEU A 252 33.07 -0.38 -0.76
CA LEU A 252 33.51 -0.70 -2.13
C LEU A 252 33.82 -2.20 -2.35
N PRO A 253 34.55 -2.90 -1.45
CA PRO A 253 34.80 -4.33 -1.60
C PRO A 253 33.51 -5.17 -1.56
N LEU A 254 32.52 -4.79 -0.73
CA LEU A 254 31.23 -5.49 -0.63
C LEU A 254 30.38 -5.33 -1.89
N LEU A 255 30.59 -4.25 -2.64
CA LEU A 255 29.97 -4.02 -3.94
C LEU A 255 30.78 -4.61 -5.10
N ASN A 256 31.92 -5.25 -4.82
CA ASN A 256 32.88 -5.72 -5.81
C ASN A 256 33.30 -4.60 -6.80
N ARG A 257 33.65 -3.42 -6.26
CA ARG A 257 34.07 -2.24 -7.02
C ARG A 257 35.37 -1.66 -6.49
N LYS A 258 36.15 -1.03 -7.37
CA LYS A 258 37.25 -0.13 -6.98
C LYS A 258 36.84 1.33 -7.21
N GLU A 259 37.38 2.24 -6.41
CA GLU A 259 37.10 3.69 -6.51
C GLU A 259 37.38 4.25 -7.92
N ALA A 260 38.48 3.79 -8.55
CA ALA A 260 38.86 4.17 -9.91
C ALA A 260 37.81 3.77 -10.97
N GLU A 261 37.11 2.65 -10.75
CA GLU A 261 36.15 2.03 -11.67
C GLU A 261 34.72 2.60 -11.54
N LEU A 262 34.50 3.51 -10.58
CA LEU A 262 33.19 4.13 -10.38
C LEU A 262 32.79 4.98 -11.59
N TYR A 263 31.51 4.89 -11.96
CA TYR A 263 30.92 5.73 -13.00
C TYR A 263 30.90 7.20 -12.56
N ASN A 264 30.84 8.12 -13.53
CA ASN A 264 30.82 9.56 -13.24
C ASN A 264 29.68 9.98 -12.29
N HIS A 265 28.50 9.38 -12.43
CA HIS A 265 27.36 9.69 -11.55
C HIS A 265 27.57 9.17 -10.11
N GLN A 266 28.27 8.04 -9.93
CA GLN A 266 28.67 7.53 -8.61
C GLN A 266 29.68 8.46 -7.95
N LYS A 267 30.73 8.87 -8.68
CA LYS A 267 31.75 9.81 -8.20
C LYS A 267 31.18 11.17 -7.83
N ARG A 268 30.21 11.67 -8.61
CA ARG A 268 29.50 12.92 -8.28
C ARG A 268 28.69 12.75 -7.00
N ALA A 269 27.80 11.76 -6.94
CA ALA A 269 26.95 11.54 -5.77
C ALA A 269 27.76 11.25 -4.48
N TRP A 270 28.96 10.67 -4.61
CA TRP A 270 29.86 10.41 -3.51
C TRP A 270 30.19 11.67 -2.68
N GLY A 271 30.43 12.80 -3.33
CA GLY A 271 30.89 14.04 -2.69
C GLY A 271 29.78 15.00 -2.27
N GLU A 272 28.52 14.68 -2.56
CA GLU A 272 27.40 15.60 -2.32
C GLU A 272 26.90 15.51 -0.87
N ALA A 273 26.83 16.67 -0.22
CA ALA A 273 26.16 16.83 1.07
C ALA A 273 24.67 17.16 0.82
N GLY A 274 23.76 16.29 1.25
CA GLY A 274 22.31 16.49 1.09
C GLY A 274 21.68 15.53 0.08
N SER A 275 20.49 15.88 -0.43
CA SER A 275 19.68 15.02 -1.30
C SER A 275 20.17 14.99 -2.75
N VAL A 276 20.36 13.81 -3.32
CA VAL A 276 20.81 13.63 -4.71
C VAL A 276 19.75 12.88 -5.54
N VAL A 277 19.40 13.42 -6.71
CA VAL A 277 18.59 12.73 -7.72
C VAL A 277 19.49 12.26 -8.85
N VAL A 278 19.55 10.94 -9.07
CA VAL A 278 20.40 10.33 -10.10
C VAL A 278 19.53 9.75 -11.20
N ILE A 279 19.74 10.24 -12.43
CA ILE A 279 19.09 9.73 -13.64
C ILE A 279 20.14 8.99 -14.45
N SER A 280 19.96 7.67 -14.60
CA SER A 280 20.84 6.85 -15.43
C SER A 280 20.13 5.58 -15.95
N PRO A 281 20.61 4.98 -17.06
CA PRO A 281 19.99 3.78 -17.64
C PRO A 281 19.98 2.58 -16.69
N THR A 282 19.12 1.60 -16.93
CA THR A 282 19.14 0.31 -16.20
C THR A 282 20.49 -0.39 -16.39
N GLY A 283 20.99 -1.03 -15.32
CA GLY A 283 22.30 -1.69 -15.33
C GLY A 283 23.51 -0.77 -15.12
N SER A 284 23.32 0.55 -14.99
CA SER A 284 24.45 1.51 -14.83
C SER A 284 24.92 1.73 -13.37
N GLY A 285 24.51 0.88 -12.42
CA GLY A 285 24.99 0.98 -11.05
C GLY A 285 24.30 2.03 -10.16
N LYS A 286 22.99 2.25 -10.38
CA LYS A 286 22.17 3.16 -9.55
C LYS A 286 22.10 2.74 -8.08
N THR A 287 22.05 1.45 -7.81
CA THR A 287 22.00 0.91 -6.45
C THR A 287 23.28 1.22 -5.69
N GLU A 288 24.43 0.98 -6.32
CA GLU A 288 25.75 1.32 -5.78
C GLU A 288 25.87 2.82 -5.55
N THR A 289 25.32 3.64 -6.46
CA THR A 289 25.27 5.10 -6.27
C THR A 289 24.50 5.48 -5.01
N ALA A 290 23.31 4.93 -4.81
CA ALA A 290 22.47 5.21 -3.64
C ALA A 290 23.13 4.77 -2.34
N LEU A 291 23.79 3.60 -2.34
CA LEU A 291 24.48 3.07 -1.17
C LEU A 291 25.72 3.89 -0.80
N LEU A 292 26.55 4.25 -1.79
CA LEU A 292 27.75 5.07 -1.60
C LEU A 292 27.39 6.51 -1.19
N TRP A 293 26.37 7.13 -1.79
CA TRP A 293 25.90 8.43 -1.32
C TRP A 293 25.32 8.32 0.10
N GLY A 294 24.45 7.34 0.34
CA GLY A 294 23.72 7.19 1.60
C GLY A 294 24.63 6.98 2.81
N ILE A 295 25.72 6.23 2.69
CA ILE A 295 26.69 6.05 3.78
C ILE A 295 27.55 7.30 4.02
N GLY A 296 27.81 8.11 2.98
CA GLY A 296 28.61 9.34 3.09
C GLY A 296 27.89 10.50 3.79
N ILE A 297 26.55 10.50 3.78
CA ILE A 297 25.74 11.54 4.44
C ILE A 297 25.33 11.18 5.88
N ILE A 298 25.57 9.94 6.32
CA ILE A 298 25.36 9.56 7.72
C ILE A 298 26.52 10.16 8.52
N PRO A 299 26.26 11.00 9.54
CA PRO A 299 27.32 11.49 10.42
C PRO A 299 28.13 10.30 10.95
N SER A 300 29.46 10.39 10.89
CA SER A 300 30.37 9.36 11.43
C SER A 300 29.90 8.99 12.84
N ARG A 301 29.56 7.71 13.04
CA ARG A 301 29.22 7.16 14.36
C ARG A 301 30.45 7.05 15.25
#